data_AF-N9L3J2-F1
#
_entry.id   AF-N9L3J2-F1
#
_cell.length_a   1.000
_cell.length_b   1.000
_cell.length_c   1.000
_cell.angle_alpha   90.00
_cell.angle_beta   90.00
_cell.angle_gamma   90.00
#
_symmetry.space_group_name_H-M   'P 1'
#
loop_
_entity.id
_entity.type
_entity.pdbx_description
1 polymer ?
#
loop_
_entity_poly.entity_id
_entity_poly.type
_entity_poly.pdbx_seq_one_letter_code
_entity_poly.pdbx_strand_id
1 'polypeptide(L)'
;MAMHDFLIAFLGGLLLGAAVVGYLYVNGRIAGISGLLAQVMQPSTIFKTPALWFLLGLFVTPFIYGIWQQPQIELDARPLMMVVAGILVGFGTRLGSGCTSGHGICGISRLSKRSMVATLTFMLTGVLTVYVIRHITGAF
;
A
#
# COMPACT_ATOMS: atom_id res chain seq x y z
N MET A 1 -2.24 26.12 -14.46
CA MET A 1 -2.74 25.67 -13.14
C MET A 1 -1.81 24.56 -12.64
N ALA A 2 -0.58 24.91 -12.22
CA ALA A 2 0.48 23.92 -11.91
C ALA A 2 1.02 24.04 -10.47
N MET A 3 0.47 24.95 -9.65
CA MET A 3 0.88 25.16 -8.26
C MET A 3 0.09 24.29 -7.25
N HIS A 4 -0.91 23.51 -7.69
CA HIS A 4 -1.72 22.68 -6.79
C HIS A 4 -1.16 21.27 -6.57
N ASP A 5 -0.55 20.64 -7.58
CA ASP A 5 -0.25 19.20 -7.51
C ASP A 5 0.81 18.87 -6.45
N PHE A 6 1.87 19.69 -6.35
CA PHE A 6 2.89 19.53 -5.30
C PHE A 6 2.32 19.78 -3.91
N LEU A 7 1.43 20.76 -3.77
CA LEU A 7 0.81 21.11 -2.49
C LEU A 7 -0.14 19.99 -2.04
N ILE A 8 -0.93 19.43 -2.95
CA ILE A 8 -1.82 18.27 -2.69
C ILE A 8 -0.99 17.03 -2.35
N ALA A 9 0.09 16.75 -3.07
CA ALA A 9 0.99 15.64 -2.76
C ALA A 9 1.64 15.79 -1.38
N PHE A 10 2.07 17.00 -1.03
CA PHE A 10 2.64 17.31 0.29
C PHE A 10 1.60 17.16 1.40
N LEU A 11 0.39 17.70 1.23
CA LEU A 11 -0.73 17.54 2.18
C LEU A 11 -1.11 16.06 2.34
N GLY A 12 -1.21 15.31 1.24
CA GLY A 12 -1.45 13.86 1.28
C GLY A 12 -0.35 13.12 2.04
N GLY A 13 0.91 13.47 1.82
CA GLY A 13 2.05 12.94 2.56
C GLY A 13 1.97 13.24 4.06
N LEU A 14 1.62 14.47 4.44
CA LEU A 14 1.41 14.86 5.84
C LEU A 14 0.27 14.07 6.49
N LEU A 15 -0.86 13.89 5.79
CA LEU A 15 -1.99 13.11 6.28
C LEU A 15 -1.63 11.64 6.50
N LEU A 16 -0.91 11.02 5.55
CA LEU A 16 -0.40 9.66 5.70
C LEU A 16 0.59 9.56 6.86
N GLY A 17 1.50 10.53 7.00
CA GLY A 17 2.45 10.61 8.11
C GLY A 17 1.74 10.70 9.46
N ALA A 18 0.77 11.60 9.60
CA ALA A 18 -0.03 11.76 10.81
C ALA A 18 -0.80 10.47 11.16
N ALA A 19 -1.40 9.81 10.18
CA ALA A 19 -2.11 8.54 10.38
C ALA A 19 -1.17 7.42 10.85
N VAL A 20 0.01 7.29 10.24
CA VAL A 20 1.00 6.27 10.60
C VAL A 20 1.60 6.52 11.98
N VAL A 21 1.94 7.77 12.30
CA VAL A 21 2.49 8.15 13.62
C VAL A 21 1.43 7.99 14.70
N GLY A 22 0.18 8.39 14.44
CA GLY A 22 -0.94 8.17 15.35
C GLY A 22 -1.15 6.68 15.63
N TYR A 23 -1.11 5.83 14.59
CA TYR A 23 -1.20 4.38 14.76
C TYR A 23 -0.05 3.83 15.61
N LEU A 24 1.18 4.31 15.37
CA LEU A 24 2.37 3.93 16.15
C LEU A 24 2.23 4.34 17.62
N TYR A 25 1.72 5.54 17.90
CA TYR A 25 1.57 6.04 19.27
C TYR A 25 0.51 5.26 20.05
N VAL A 26 -0.62 4.94 19.42
CA VAL A 26 -1.73 4.21 20.05
C VAL A 26 -1.39 2.73 20.25
N ASN A 27 -0.67 2.09 19.32
CA ASN A 27 -0.47 0.64 19.31
C ASN A 27 0.96 0.18 19.63
N GLY A 28 1.93 1.10 19.68
CA GLY A 28 3.35 0.78 19.79
C GLY A 28 3.90 -0.01 18.59
N ARG A 29 3.14 -0.11 17.49
CA ARG A 29 3.47 -0.92 16.32
C ARG A 29 3.47 -0.08 15.05
N ILE A 30 4.35 -0.45 14.13
CA ILE A 30 4.47 0.21 12.83
C ILE A 30 3.27 -0.16 11.95
N ALA A 31 2.68 0.84 11.27
CA ALA A 31 1.59 0.62 10.33
C ALA A 31 2.09 -0.04 9.04
N GLY A 32 1.57 -1.22 8.73
CA GLY A 32 1.85 -1.93 7.48
C GLY A 32 0.63 -2.73 7.04
N ILE A 33 0.11 -2.46 5.84
CA ILE A 33 -1.19 -2.99 5.38
C ILE A 33 -1.20 -4.53 5.43
N SER A 34 -0.17 -5.20 4.90
CA SER A 34 -0.04 -6.67 4.98
C SER A 34 0.00 -7.20 6.42
N GLY A 35 0.58 -6.43 7.36
CA GLY A 35 0.64 -6.79 8.77
C GLY A 35 -0.71 -6.61 9.47
N LEU A 36 -1.46 -5.57 9.11
CA LEU A 36 -2.81 -5.33 9.60
C LEU A 36 -3.79 -6.39 9.06
N LEU A 37 -3.68 -6.75 7.78
CA LEU A 37 -4.44 -7.84 7.18
C LEU A 37 -4.20 -9.16 7.92
N ALA A 38 -2.93 -9.49 8.20
CA ALA A 38 -2.59 -10.69 8.95
C ALA A 38 -3.17 -10.69 10.39
N GLN A 39 -3.27 -9.53 11.05
CA GLN A 39 -3.90 -9.39 12.36
C GLN A 39 -5.42 -9.57 12.30
N VAL A 40 -6.08 -9.13 11.24
CA VAL A 40 -7.53 -9.34 11.05
C VAL A 40 -7.84 -10.80 10.74
N MET A 41 -6.97 -11.51 10.02
CA MET A 41 -7.14 -12.93 9.74
C MET A 41 -6.96 -13.85 10.96
N GLN A 42 -6.46 -13.33 12.08
CA GLN A 42 -6.30 -14.09 13.33
C GLN A 42 -7.45 -13.75 14.30
N PRO A 43 -8.31 -14.72 14.67
CA PRO A 43 -9.46 -14.49 15.55
C PRO A 43 -9.08 -13.92 16.92
N SER A 44 -7.88 -14.22 17.40
CA SER A 44 -7.37 -13.73 18.69
C SER A 44 -7.00 -12.25 18.70
N THR A 45 -6.73 -11.64 17.54
CA THR A 45 -6.25 -10.26 17.41
C THR A 45 -7.24 -9.31 16.72
N ILE A 46 -8.26 -9.84 16.05
CA ILE A 46 -9.20 -9.05 15.23
C ILE A 46 -9.92 -7.94 16.00
N PHE A 47 -10.41 -8.20 17.23
CA PHE A 47 -11.11 -7.22 18.07
C PHE A 47 -10.21 -6.54 19.10
N LYS A 48 -8.97 -7.04 19.28
CA LYS A 48 -8.01 -6.49 20.26
C LYS A 48 -7.09 -5.43 19.67
N THR A 49 -7.06 -5.33 18.34
CA THR A 49 -6.21 -4.39 17.63
C THR A 49 -7.08 -3.46 16.78
N PRO A 50 -6.68 -2.20 16.58
CA PRO A 50 -7.39 -1.28 15.68
C PRO A 50 -7.13 -1.60 14.20
N ALA A 51 -6.52 -2.76 13.89
CA ALA A 51 -6.27 -3.19 12.53
C ALA A 51 -7.56 -3.31 11.70
N LEU A 52 -8.64 -3.82 12.31
CA LEU A 52 -9.95 -3.90 11.67
C LEU A 52 -10.47 -2.51 11.29
N TRP A 53 -10.48 -1.57 12.23
CA TRP A 53 -10.93 -0.19 12.01
C TRP A 53 -10.09 0.54 10.97
N PHE A 54 -8.77 0.35 11.00
CA PHE A 54 -7.85 0.94 10.02
C PHE A 54 -8.12 0.40 8.60
N LEU A 55 -8.29 -0.92 8.46
CA LEU A 55 -8.57 -1.52 7.16
C LEU A 55 -9.98 -1.19 6.64
N LEU A 56 -10.97 -1.10 7.54
CA LEU A 56 -12.31 -0.63 7.18
C LEU A 56 -12.26 0.82 6.68
N GLY A 57 -11.54 1.70 7.36
CA GLY A 57 -11.31 3.07 6.88
C GLY A 57 -10.69 3.08 5.49
N LEU A 58 -9.58 2.36 5.30
CA LEU A 58 -8.90 2.25 4.01
C LEU A 58 -9.82 1.72 2.88
N PHE A 59 -10.70 0.77 3.19
CA PHE A 59 -11.63 0.19 2.22
C PHE A 59 -12.81 1.11 1.93
N VAL A 60 -13.39 1.77 2.93
CA VAL A 60 -14.61 2.59 2.80
C VAL A 60 -14.32 3.97 2.22
N THR A 61 -13.17 4.58 2.53
CA THR A 61 -12.79 5.92 2.05
C THR A 61 -12.92 6.11 0.53
N PRO A 62 -12.43 5.22 -0.36
CA PRO A 62 -12.58 5.41 -1.81
C PRO A 62 -14.05 5.40 -2.27
N PHE A 63 -14.95 4.64 -1.63
CA PHE A 63 -16.37 4.64 -1.97
C PHE A 63 -17.05 5.94 -1.54
N ILE A 64 -16.70 6.45 -0.36
CA ILE A 64 -17.15 7.76 0.12
C ILE A 64 -16.69 8.84 -0.88
N TYR A 65 -15.39 8.87 -1.21
CA TYR A 65 -14.85 9.82 -2.18
C TYR A 65 -15.53 9.74 -3.55
N GLY A 66 -15.89 8.52 -3.98
CA GLY A 66 -16.64 8.23 -5.20
C GLY A 66 -18.00 8.95 -5.35
N ILE A 67 -18.59 9.41 -4.25
CA ILE A 67 -19.87 10.15 -4.26
C ILE A 67 -19.70 11.55 -4.85
N TRP A 68 -18.56 12.20 -4.60
CA TRP A 68 -18.27 13.55 -5.09
C TRP A 68 -17.47 13.53 -6.39
N GLN A 69 -16.56 12.57 -6.53
CA GLN A 69 -15.69 12.45 -7.69
C GLN A 69 -15.83 11.05 -8.26
N GLN A 70 -16.26 10.94 -9.51
CA GLN A 70 -16.26 9.66 -10.23
C GLN A 70 -14.98 9.54 -11.05
N PRO A 71 -13.91 8.90 -10.53
CA PRO A 71 -12.72 8.64 -11.33
C PRO A 71 -13.10 7.67 -12.47
N GLN A 72 -12.60 7.94 -13.67
CA GLN A 72 -12.68 6.96 -14.75
C GLN A 72 -11.72 5.81 -14.43
N ILE A 73 -12.28 4.64 -14.14
CA ILE A 73 -11.52 3.43 -13.82
C ILE A 73 -11.41 2.63 -15.12
N GLU A 74 -10.29 2.80 -15.83
CA GLU A 74 -9.96 1.97 -17.00
C GLU A 74 -9.19 0.73 -16.52
N LEU A 75 -9.75 -0.45 -16.80
CA LEU A 75 -9.17 -1.75 -16.42
C LEU A 75 -8.78 -2.50 -17.69
N ASP A 76 -7.58 -2.26 -18.18
CA ASP A 76 -7.05 -2.95 -19.36
C ASP A 76 -6.57 -4.39 -19.07
N ALA A 77 -6.61 -4.82 -17.80
CA ALA A 77 -6.12 -6.12 -17.38
C ALA A 77 -7.20 -7.21 -17.30
N ARG A 78 -6.87 -8.41 -17.79
CA ARG A 78 -7.73 -9.59 -17.68
C ARG A 78 -7.92 -9.99 -16.20
N PRO A 79 -9.12 -10.44 -15.78
CA PRO A 79 -9.39 -10.83 -14.38
C PRO A 79 -8.43 -11.90 -13.84
N LEU A 80 -8.06 -12.88 -14.67
CA LEU A 80 -7.08 -13.91 -14.29
C LEU A 80 -5.72 -13.29 -13.92
N MET A 81 -5.26 -12.28 -14.67
CA MET A 81 -3.99 -11.61 -14.42
C MET A 81 -4.02 -10.85 -13.09
N MET A 82 -5.16 -10.25 -12.73
CA MET A 82 -5.34 -9.59 -11.43
C MET A 82 -5.27 -10.59 -10.27
N VAL A 83 -5.89 -11.77 -10.40
CA VAL A 83 -5.82 -12.83 -9.39
C VAL A 83 -4.38 -13.31 -9.21
N VAL A 84 -3.68 -13.60 -10.31
CA VAL A 84 -2.27 -14.02 -10.25
C VAL A 84 -1.39 -12.92 -9.64
N ALA A 85 -1.57 -11.66 -10.04
CA ALA A 85 -0.85 -10.53 -9.46
C ALA A 85 -1.10 -10.40 -7.95
N GLY A 86 -2.35 -10.54 -7.50
CA GLY A 86 -2.72 -10.50 -6.08
C GLY A 86 -2.03 -11.60 -5.26
N ILE A 87 -1.98 -12.83 -5.79
CA ILE A 87 -1.28 -13.96 -5.14
C ILE A 87 0.22 -13.69 -5.05
N LEU A 88 0.84 -13.24 -6.15
CA LEU A 88 2.28 -12.93 -6.18
C LEU A 88 2.63 -11.80 -5.21
N VAL A 89 1.82 -10.73 -5.15
CA VAL A 89 2.00 -9.63 -4.20
C VAL A 89 1.82 -10.12 -2.76
N GLY A 90 0.79 -10.92 -2.48
CA GLY A 90 0.57 -11.51 -1.16
C GLY A 90 1.77 -12.34 -0.70
N PHE A 91 2.24 -13.25 -1.55
CA PHE A 91 3.43 -14.07 -1.29
C PHE A 91 4.69 -13.22 -1.11
N GLY A 92 4.93 -12.26 -2.02
CA GLY A 92 6.10 -11.39 -1.99
C GLY A 92 6.16 -10.51 -0.73
N THR A 93 5.03 -9.94 -0.30
CA THR A 93 4.98 -9.15 0.93
C THR A 93 5.22 -10.00 2.19
N ARG A 94 4.86 -11.29 2.18
CA ARG A 94 5.19 -12.20 3.27
C ARG A 94 6.68 -12.54 3.28
N LEU A 95 7.25 -12.86 2.13
CA LEU A 95 8.69 -13.14 1.97
C LEU A 95 9.54 -11.93 2.39
N GLY A 96 9.15 -10.73 1.98
CA GLY A 96 9.78 -9.47 2.38
C GLY A 96 9.54 -9.05 3.83
N SER A 97 8.76 -9.83 4.61
CA SER A 97 8.32 -9.47 5.97
C SER A 97 7.61 -8.11 6.07
N GLY A 98 6.90 -7.71 5.02
CA GLY A 98 6.15 -6.46 4.96
C GLY A 98 5.90 -5.98 3.53
N CYS A 99 5.06 -4.98 3.39
CA CYS A 99 4.73 -4.32 2.12
C CYS A 99 5.46 -2.99 1.96
N THR A 100 5.20 -2.32 0.84
CA THR A 100 5.67 -0.96 0.53
C THR A 100 5.18 0.08 1.54
N SER A 101 3.98 -0.05 2.12
CA SER A 101 3.53 0.90 3.15
C SER A 101 4.37 0.79 4.44
N GLY A 102 4.77 -0.43 4.82
CA GLY A 102 5.61 -0.67 5.99
C GLY A 102 7.09 -0.34 5.75
N HIS A 103 7.68 -0.82 4.66
CA HIS A 103 9.08 -0.57 4.34
C HIS A 103 9.31 0.84 3.79
N GLY A 104 8.46 1.31 2.88
CA GLY A 104 8.57 2.63 2.26
C GLY A 104 8.22 3.75 3.24
N ILE A 105 6.95 3.86 3.66
CA ILE A 105 6.50 4.99 4.48
C ILE A 105 7.18 4.95 5.87
N CYS A 106 7.01 3.86 6.61
CA CYS A 106 7.48 3.80 8.00
C CYS A 106 8.97 3.45 8.11
N GLY A 107 9.45 2.54 7.26
CA GLY A 107 10.80 2.00 7.35
C GLY A 107 11.88 2.98 6.92
N ILE A 108 11.68 3.69 5.79
CA ILE A 108 12.63 4.72 5.32
C ILE A 108 12.64 5.91 6.29
N SER A 109 11.49 6.33 6.81
CA SER A 109 11.39 7.41 7.80
C SER A 109 12.16 7.11 9.10
N ARG A 110 12.36 5.82 9.43
CA ARG A 110 13.16 5.36 10.57
C ARG A 110 14.62 5.04 10.20
N LEU A 111 15.07 5.44 9.01
CA LEU A 111 16.43 5.22 8.49
C LEU A 111 16.86 3.74 8.49
N SER A 112 15.90 2.82 8.31
CA SER A 112 16.18 1.38 8.26
C SER A 112 16.84 0.99 6.93
N LYS A 113 18.11 0.60 6.98
CA LYS A 113 18.86 0.07 5.80
C LYS A 113 18.12 -1.09 5.13
N ARG A 114 17.58 -2.02 5.94
CA ARG A 114 16.76 -3.15 5.44
C ARG A 114 15.57 -2.66 4.62
N SER A 115 14.89 -1.62 5.10
CA SER A 115 13.70 -1.08 4.44
C SER A 115 14.02 -0.30 3.18
N MET A 116 15.16 0.39 3.14
CA MET A 116 15.66 1.03 1.93
C MET A 116 15.94 -0.01 0.84
N VAL A 117 16.66 -1.09 1.17
CA VAL A 117 16.94 -2.19 0.22
C VAL A 117 15.64 -2.84 -0.25
N ALA A 118 14.73 -3.19 0.66
CA ALA A 118 13.45 -3.80 0.29
C ALA A 118 12.62 -2.91 -0.64
N THR A 119 12.55 -1.60 -0.34
CA THR A 119 11.78 -0.65 -1.15
C THR A 119 12.40 -0.47 -2.54
N LEU A 120 13.74 -0.39 -2.63
CA LEU A 120 14.45 -0.31 -3.91
C LEU A 120 14.19 -1.56 -4.75
N THR A 121 14.27 -2.76 -4.16
CA THR A 121 13.97 -4.01 -4.86
C THR A 121 12.53 -4.06 -5.37
N PHE A 122 11.55 -3.67 -4.55
CA PHE A 122 10.15 -3.62 -4.98
C PHE A 122 9.93 -2.65 -6.15
N MET A 123 10.51 -1.45 -6.07
CA MET A 123 10.39 -0.46 -7.14
C MET A 123 11.09 -0.91 -8.43
N LEU A 124 12.32 -1.43 -8.34
CA LEU A 124 13.05 -1.96 -9.50
C LEU A 124 12.30 -3.12 -10.15
N THR A 125 11.79 -4.07 -9.35
CA THR A 125 11.02 -5.20 -9.89
C THR A 125 9.73 -4.73 -10.55
N GLY A 126 9.05 -3.74 -9.97
CA GLY A 126 7.84 -3.14 -10.57
C GLY A 126 8.13 -2.47 -11.92
N VAL A 127 9.20 -1.67 -12.00
CA VAL A 127 9.64 -1.03 -13.25
C VAL A 127 9.97 -2.08 -14.31
N LEU A 128 10.76 -3.10 -13.95
CA LEU A 128 11.12 -4.18 -14.86
C LEU A 128 9.91 -4.99 -15.32
N THR A 129 8.97 -5.27 -14.40
CA THR A 129 7.75 -6.02 -14.72
C THR A 129 6.90 -5.25 -15.73
N VAL A 130 6.67 -3.95 -15.51
CA VAL A 130 5.94 -3.11 -16.46
C VAL A 130 6.66 -3.04 -17.81
N TYR A 131 7.99 -2.88 -17.80
CA TYR A 131 8.78 -2.85 -19.03
C TYR A 131 8.62 -4.15 -19.85
N VAL A 132 8.79 -5.30 -19.20
CA VAL A 132 8.65 -6.61 -19.85
C VAL A 132 7.23 -6.80 -20.39
N ILE A 133 6.21 -6.52 -19.58
CA ILE A 133 4.84 -6.78 -19.99
C ILE A 133 4.45 -5.88 -21.17
N ARG A 134 4.74 -4.57 -21.07
CA ARG A 134 4.28 -3.57 -22.04
C ARG A 134 5.11 -3.55 -23.32
N HIS A 135 6.44 -3.75 -23.24
CA HIS A 135 7.33 -3.63 -24.40
C HIS A 135 7.79 -4.96 -24.99
N ILE A 136 7.87 -6.04 -24.20
CA ILE A 136 8.36 -7.34 -24.69
C ILE A 136 7.18 -8.24 -25.04
N THR A 137 6.21 -8.39 -24.14
CA THR A 137 5.07 -9.28 -24.39
C THR A 137 3.94 -8.62 -25.18
N GLY A 138 3.87 -7.28 -25.18
CA GLY A 138 2.77 -6.52 -25.79
C GLY A 138 1.41 -6.84 -25.17
N ALA A 139 1.38 -7.32 -23.93
CA ALA A 139 0.14 -7.49 -23.20
C ALA A 139 -0.29 -6.11 -22.67
N PHE A 140 -1.59 -5.83 -22.80
CA PHE A 140 -2.28 -4.53 -22.69
C PHE A 140 -2.32 -3.76 -24.03
#